data_AF-A0A317J9L3-F1
#
_entry.id   AF-A0A317J9L3-F1
#
_cell.length_a   1.000
_cell.length_b   1.000
_cell.length_c   1.000
_cell.angle_alpha   90.00
_cell.angle_beta   90.00
_cell.angle_gamma   90.00
#
_symmetry.space_group_name_H-M   'P 1'
#
loop_
_entity.id
_entity.type
_entity.pdbx_description
1 polymer ?
#
loop_
_entity_poly.entity_id
_entity_poly.type
_entity_poly.pdbx_seq_one_letter_code
_entity_poly.pdbx_strand_id
1 'polypeptide(L)' 'MGANPTQAHGAALFMIALTLISVGLAENIGVIWVLLGLAAFAISVVLFLKCKPLENKED' A
#
# COMPACT_ATOMS: atom_id res chain seq x y z
N MET A 1 -1.35 -20.86 2.46
CA MET A 1 -1.35 -19.38 2.65
C MET A 1 -1.86 -18.71 1.37
N GLY A 2 -3.18 -18.62 1.18
CA GLY A 2 -3.74 -17.80 0.10
C GLY A 2 -3.80 -16.35 0.56
N ALA A 3 -3.40 -15.37 -0.26
CA ALA A 3 -3.57 -13.97 0.13
C ALA A 3 -5.06 -13.69 0.35
N ASN A 4 -5.45 -13.21 1.53
CA ASN A 4 -6.83 -12.78 1.71
C ASN A 4 -7.09 -11.54 0.82
N PRO A 5 -8.34 -11.28 0.39
CA PRO A 5 -8.62 -10.15 -0.52
C PRO A 5 -8.07 -8.82 0.00
N THR A 6 -8.10 -8.57 1.32
CA THR A 6 -7.56 -7.35 1.93
C THR A 6 -6.04 -7.23 1.77
N GLN A 7 -5.29 -8.33 1.84
CA GLN A 7 -3.85 -8.35 1.57
C GLN A 7 -3.56 -8.02 0.10
N ALA A 8 -4.36 -8.53 -0.83
CA ALA A 8 -4.22 -8.22 -2.25
C ALA A 8 -4.45 -6.73 -2.52
N HIS A 9 -5.48 -6.13 -1.91
CA HIS A 9 -5.72 -4.68 -1.99
C HIS A 9 -4.58 -3.87 -1.34
N GLY A 10 -4.08 -4.31 -0.19
CA GLY A 10 -2.92 -3.69 0.48
C GLY A 10 -1.68 -3.68 -0.40
N ALA A 11 -1.38 -4.81 -1.06
CA ALA A 11 -0.25 -4.94 -1.97
C ALA A 11 -0.41 -4.07 -3.24
N ALA A 12 -1.62 -4.04 -3.82
CA ALA A 12 -1.89 -3.18 -4.96
C ALA A 12 -1.70 -1.70 -4.61
N LEU A 13 -2.23 -1.26 -3.46
CA LEU A 13 -2.08 0.12 -2.99
C LEU A 13 -0.63 0.47 -2.67
N PHE A 14 0.16 -0.47 -2.16
CA PHE A 14 1.60 -0.31 -1.94
C PHE A 14 2.35 -0.05 -3.25
N MET A 15 2.06 -0.82 -4.31
CA MET A 15 2.67 -0.63 -5.62
C MET A 15 2.32 0.74 -6.23
N ILE A 16 1.08 1.18 -6.07
CA ILE A 16 0.63 2.52 -6.48
C ILE A 16 1.40 3.59 -5.69
N ALA A 17 1.51 3.45 -4.37
CA ALA A 17 2.24 4.38 -3.52
C ALA A 17 3.70 4.54 -3.96
N LEU A 18 4.41 3.43 -4.21
CA LEU A 18 5.78 3.46 -4.71
C LEU A 18 5.89 4.13 -6.08
N THR A 19 4.92 3.91 -6.97
CA THR A 19 4.88 4.55 -8.29
C THR A 19 4.74 6.06 -8.14
N LEU A 20 3.83 6.54 -7.30
CA LEU A 20 3.62 7.97 -7.07
C LEU A 20 4.83 8.64 -6.43
N ILE A 21 5.49 7.97 -5.48
CA ILE A 21 6.74 8.47 -4.88
C ILE A 21 7.84 8.56 -5.94
N SER A 22 8.02 7.51 -6.74
CA SER A 22 9.05 7.46 -7.78
C SER A 22 8.82 8.53 -8.85
N VAL A 23 7.55 8.72 -9.24
CA VAL A 23 7.11 9.78 -10.15
C VAL A 23 7.40 11.15 -9.54
N GLY A 24 7.00 11.40 -8.28
CA GLY A 24 7.25 12.68 -7.61
C GLY A 24 8.72 13.02 -7.38
N LEU A 25 9.57 11.99 -7.25
CA LEU A 25 11.03 12.14 -7.14
C LEU A 25 11.73 12.24 -8.49
N ALA A 26 11.08 11.87 -9.59
CA ALA A 26 11.60 12.11 -10.93
C ALA A 26 11.59 13.62 -11.21
N GLU A 27 12.71 14.11 -11.75
CA GLU A 27 12.99 15.52 -12.06
C GLU A 27 11.73 16.28 -12.53
N ASN A 28 11.34 17.32 -11.78
CA ASN A 28 10.24 18.27 -12.02
C ASN A 28 8.78 17.84 -11.77
N ILE A 29 8.48 16.64 -11.27
CA ILE A 29 7.07 16.23 -11.12
C ILE A 29 6.40 16.81 -9.85
N GLY A 30 7.18 17.19 -8.84
CA GLY A 30 6.75 18.07 -7.75
C GLY A 30 6.25 17.35 -6.49
N VAL A 31 6.41 18.03 -5.34
CA VAL A 31 6.27 17.46 -3.99
C VAL A 31 4.89 16.85 -3.70
N ILE A 32 3.86 17.27 -4.44
CA ILE A 32 2.48 16.81 -4.24
C ILE A 32 2.34 15.29 -4.51
N TRP A 33 3.04 14.77 -5.50
CA TRP A 33 3.01 13.34 -5.83
C TRP A 33 3.70 12.49 -4.77
N VAL A 34 4.77 13.02 -4.18
CA VAL A 34 5.45 12.41 -3.04
C VAL A 34 4.52 12.34 -1.83
N LEU A 35 3.80 13.44 -1.52
CA LEU A 35 2.85 13.48 -0.41
C LEU A 35 1.68 12.49 -0.62
N LEU A 36 1.13 12.42 -1.84
CA LEU A 36 0.08 11.46 -2.17
C LEU A 36 0.58 10.00 -2.08
N GLY A 37 1.79 9.75 -2.55
CA GLY A 37 2.42 8.44 -2.42
C GLY A 37 2.66 8.03 -0.97
N LEU A 38 3.13 8.95 -0.11
CA LEU A 38 3.29 8.71 1.33
C LEU A 38 1.95 8.43 2.02
N ALA A 39 0.90 9.18 1.67
CA ALA A 39 -0.45 8.93 2.20
C ALA A 39 -0.98 7.55 1.79
N ALA A 40 -0.83 7.18 0.50
CA ALA A 40 -1.22 5.87 0.00
C ALA A 40 -0.41 4.72 0.67
N PHE A 41 0.88 4.94 0.91
CA PHE A 41 1.72 4.00 1.64
C PHE A 41 1.22 3.77 3.07
N ALA A 42 0.91 4.85 3.80
CA ALA A 42 0.36 4.75 5.15
C ALA A 42 -0.96 3.97 5.19
N ILE A 43 -1.85 4.21 4.23
CA ILE A 43 -3.12 3.45 4.11
C ILE A 43 -2.84 1.97 3.81
N SER A 44 -1.90 1.66 2.94
CA SER A 44 -1.50 0.29 2.63
C SER A 44 -0.99 -0.45 3.89
N VAL A 45 -0.15 0.19 4.69
CA VAL A 45 0.32 -0.37 5.98
C VAL A 45 -0.84 -0.65 6.92
N VAL A 46 -1.80 0.28 7.05
CA VAL A 46 -3.00 0.08 7.88
C VAL A 46 -3.83 -1.11 7.39
N LEU A 47 -3.97 -1.30 6.08
CA LEU A 47 -4.66 -2.46 5.51
C LEU A 47 -3.94 -3.77 5.86
N PHE A 48 -2.62 -3.81 5.77
CA PHE A 48 -1.83 -4.98 6.18
C PHE A 48 -1.95 -5.27 7.67
N LEU A 49 -1.94 -4.25 8.53
CA LEU A 49 -2.14 -4.41 9.97
C LEU A 49 -3.53 -4.98 10.30
N LYS A 50 -4.54 -4.68 9.48
CA LYS A 50 -5.89 -5.24 9.62
C LYS A 50 -6.03 -6.64 9.01
N CYS A 51 -5.05 -7.11 8.24
CA CYS A 51 -5.08 -8.45 7.68
C CYS A 51 -4.79 -9.46 8.80
N LYS A 52 -5.85 -10.01 9.38
CA LYS A 52 -5.75 -11.14 10.30
C LYS A 52 -5.02 -12.30 9.57
N PRO A 53 -4.04 -12.98 10.20
CA PRO A 53 -3.49 -14.21 9.64
C PRO A 53 -4.63 -15.21 9.44
N LEU A 54 -4.65 -15.87 8.28
CA LEU A 54 -5.69 -16.84 7.92
C LEU A 54 -5.76 -18.02 8.88
N GLU A 55 -4.69 -18.26 9.64
CA GLU A 55 -4.65 -19.24 10.72
C GLU A 55 -5.72 -18.98 11.79
N ASN A 56 -6.13 -17.72 12.03
CA ASN A 56 -7.18 -17.39 13.02
C ASN A 56 -8.62 -17.49 12.45
N LYS A 57 -8.81 -18.14 11.31
CA LYS A 57 -10.12 -18.38 10.67
C LYS A 57 -10.44 -19.87 10.51
N GLU A 58 -9.53 -20.76 10.89
CA GLU A 58 -9.71 -22.22 10.83
C GLU A 58 -10.21 -22.84 12.16
N ASP A 59 -10.67 -22.01 13.11
CA ASP A 59 -11.43 -22.42 14.32
C ASP A 59 -12.91 -22.01 14.21
#